data_AF-A0A5F9DAQ0-F1
#
_entry.id   AF-A0A5F9DAQ0-F1
#
_cell.length_a   1.000
_cell.length_b   1.000
_cell.length_c   1.000
_cell.angle_alpha   90.00
_cell.angle_beta   90.00
_cell.angle_gamma   90.00
#
_symmetry.space_group_name_H-M   'P 1'
#
loop_
_entity.id
_entity.type
_entity.pdbx_description
1 polymer ?
#
loop_
_entity_poly.entity_id
_entity_poly.type
_entity_poly.pdbx_seq_one_letter_code
_entity_poly.pdbx_strand_id
1 'polypeptide(L)'
;MSQITGFETISIASVSDSNPNTPERMGPKPTMSPVDSDSKGKKENTKRPCSPRAPFVLFLPTQQRSCYIDPPRCRPHTLNSHPPGQPAMGKITFYEDRGFQGRHYECSSDHSNLQPYFSRCNSVRVDSGCWMLYEQPNYSGCQYFLRRGEYPDYQQWMGLSDSVRSCRLIPHAGSHRIRLYEREDYRGQMVEFTEDCPSLHDRFHFNEIHSLNVLEGSWVLYELPNYRGRQYLLRPGEYRRYHDWGAMNARVGSLRRVMDFY
;
A
#
# COMPACT_ATOMS: atom_id res chain seq x y z
N MET A 1 43.05 62.84 -2.99
CA MET A 1 42.47 61.51 -3.27
C MET A 1 41.66 61.10 -2.05
N SER A 2 40.41 60.71 -2.28
CA SER A 2 39.26 60.90 -1.39
C SER A 2 39.13 59.89 -0.24
N GLN A 3 39.19 60.36 1.01
CA GLN A 3 38.10 60.47 2.01
C GLN A 3 36.96 59.40 2.08
N ILE A 4 36.72 58.89 3.31
CA ILE A 4 35.41 58.64 4.02
C ILE A 4 35.12 57.20 4.55
N THR A 5 35.46 57.01 5.85
CA THR A 5 34.69 56.57 7.05
C THR A 5 33.70 55.37 7.12
N GLY A 6 33.73 54.69 8.28
CA GLY A 6 32.55 54.19 9.05
C GLY A 6 32.49 52.66 9.25
N PHE A 7 32.80 52.10 10.44
CA PHE A 7 31.86 51.68 11.53
C PHE A 7 30.69 50.79 11.02
N GLU A 8 30.40 49.58 11.53
CA GLU A 8 30.07 49.26 12.94
C GLU A 8 30.32 47.79 13.33
N THR A 9 30.56 47.63 14.62
CA THR A 9 30.59 46.43 15.45
C THR A 9 29.19 45.83 15.61
N ILE A 10 29.01 44.53 15.33
CA ILE A 10 27.78 43.81 15.70
C ILE A 10 27.94 43.23 17.11
N SER A 11 27.21 43.82 18.05
CA SER A 11 27.01 43.31 19.40
C SER A 11 26.24 41.99 19.39
N ILE A 12 26.80 40.98 20.02
CA ILE A 12 26.12 39.73 20.36
C ILE A 12 25.29 40.02 21.61
N ALA A 13 23.96 40.11 21.46
CA ALA A 13 23.06 40.17 22.60
C ALA A 13 22.86 38.75 23.16
N SER A 14 23.41 38.55 24.36
CA SER A 14 23.07 37.46 25.26
C SER A 14 21.59 37.52 25.64
N VAL A 15 20.80 36.55 25.19
CA VAL A 15 19.46 36.31 25.74
C VAL A 15 19.65 35.46 26.99
N SER A 16 19.47 36.12 28.13
CA SER A 16 19.47 35.56 29.47
C SER A 16 18.30 34.59 29.67
N ASP A 17 18.61 33.52 30.39
CA ASP A 17 17.71 32.53 30.95
C ASP A 17 16.41 33.12 31.51
N SER A 18 15.28 32.54 31.09
CA SER A 18 14.11 32.44 31.95
C SER A 18 13.61 31.00 31.94
N ASN A 19 13.89 30.34 33.04
CA ASN A 19 13.44 29.01 33.42
C ASN A 19 12.11 29.16 34.18
N PRO A 20 11.00 28.58 33.70
CA PRO A 20 9.86 28.31 34.56
C PRO A 20 9.63 26.80 34.66
N ASN A 21 10.52 26.11 35.40
CA ASN A 21 10.16 24.87 36.08
C ASN A 21 9.12 25.19 37.17
N THR A 22 7.84 25.09 36.80
CA THR A 22 6.74 24.97 37.76
C THR A 22 5.92 23.75 37.35
N PRO A 23 5.76 22.74 38.22
CA PRO A 23 5.00 21.55 37.87
C PRO A 23 3.51 21.90 37.86
N GLU A 24 2.88 21.87 36.69
CA GLU A 24 1.42 21.90 36.60
C GLU A 24 0.85 20.65 37.29
N ARG A 25 0.08 20.94 38.33
CA ARG A 25 -0.61 19.98 39.18
C ARG A 25 -1.69 19.28 38.35
N MET A 26 -1.48 18.01 38.02
CA MET A 26 -2.53 17.13 37.48
C MET A 26 -3.75 17.15 38.41
N GLY A 27 -4.83 17.77 37.93
CA GLY A 27 -6.16 17.56 38.49
C GLY A 27 -6.60 16.11 38.26
N PRO A 28 -7.38 15.51 39.17
CA PRO A 28 -7.76 14.11 39.07
C PRO A 28 -8.65 13.85 37.85
N LYS A 29 -8.32 12.80 37.10
CA LYS A 29 -9.20 12.17 36.10
C LYS A 29 -10.56 11.84 36.74
N PRO A 30 -11.69 12.12 36.07
CA PRO A 30 -12.97 11.57 36.49
C PRO A 30 -12.97 10.06 36.27
N THR A 31 -13.08 9.34 37.38
CA THR A 31 -13.30 7.89 37.48
C THR A 31 -14.66 7.55 36.89
N MET A 32 -14.70 6.76 35.81
CA MET A 32 -15.94 6.06 35.44
C MET A 32 -16.08 4.85 36.35
N SER A 33 -17.06 4.91 37.25
CA SER A 33 -17.56 3.77 38.01
C SER A 33 -18.40 2.85 37.09
N PRO A 34 -18.38 1.54 37.34
CA PRO A 34 -19.14 0.57 36.54
C PRO A 34 -20.64 0.67 36.84
N VAL A 35 -21.44 0.59 35.79
CA VAL A 35 -22.90 0.42 35.92
C VAL A 35 -23.16 -1.09 35.95
N ASP A 36 -23.38 -1.60 37.16
CA ASP A 36 -24.12 -2.84 37.37
C ASP A 36 -25.61 -2.57 37.14
N SER A 37 -26.27 -3.38 36.32
CA SER A 37 -27.70 -3.64 36.46
C SER A 37 -28.04 -5.01 35.90
N ASP A 38 -28.09 -5.93 36.83
CA ASP A 38 -28.69 -7.25 36.81
C ASP A 38 -30.16 -7.19 36.33
N SER A 39 -30.61 -8.07 35.44
CA SER A 39 -31.99 -8.62 35.49
C SER A 39 -32.22 -9.84 34.61
N LYS A 40 -32.69 -10.88 35.29
CA LYS A 40 -33.18 -12.18 34.83
C LYS A 40 -34.42 -12.13 33.93
N GLY A 41 -34.59 -13.19 33.14
CA GLY A 41 -35.87 -13.68 32.61
C GLY A 41 -35.82 -13.84 31.08
N LYS A 42 -36.38 -14.85 30.43
CA LYS A 42 -37.19 -16.01 30.82
C LYS A 42 -37.18 -16.93 29.58
N LYS A 43 -37.13 -18.25 29.79
CA LYS A 43 -37.30 -19.26 28.73
C LYS A 43 -38.65 -19.10 28.04
N GLU A 44 -38.70 -19.17 26.72
CA GLU A 44 -39.87 -19.72 26.02
C GLU A 44 -39.45 -20.50 24.77
N ASN A 45 -40.08 -21.67 24.66
CA ASN A 45 -39.77 -22.79 23.80
C ASN A 45 -40.89 -22.86 22.77
N THR A 46 -40.59 -22.82 21.47
CA THR A 46 -41.61 -23.17 20.47
C THR A 46 -41.00 -24.05 19.39
N LYS A 47 -41.44 -25.31 19.46
CA LYS A 47 -41.16 -26.44 18.60
C LYS A 47 -41.55 -26.16 17.14
N ARG A 48 -40.77 -26.69 16.19
CA ARG A 48 -41.27 -27.13 14.87
C ARG A 48 -40.73 -28.54 14.60
N PRO A 49 -41.56 -29.53 14.27
CA PRO A 49 -41.07 -30.83 13.84
C PRO A 49 -41.08 -31.02 12.31
N CYS A 50 -39.98 -31.61 11.85
CA CYS A 50 -39.83 -32.70 10.88
C CYS A 50 -40.52 -32.71 9.50
N SER A 51 -39.65 -32.78 8.48
CA SER A 51 -39.80 -33.46 7.17
C SER A 51 -40.25 -34.93 7.33
N PRO A 52 -40.79 -35.64 6.29
CA PRO A 52 -39.90 -36.28 5.30
C PRO A 52 -40.47 -36.60 3.89
N ARG A 53 -39.54 -36.87 2.96
CA ARG A 53 -39.56 -37.89 1.87
C ARG A 53 -40.30 -37.61 0.54
N ALA A 54 -39.49 -37.53 -0.53
CA ALA A 54 -39.79 -37.97 -1.90
C ALA A 54 -39.77 -39.52 -1.99
N PRO A 55 -39.84 -40.20 -3.16
CA PRO A 55 -40.17 -39.81 -4.55
C PRO A 55 -41.24 -40.74 -5.19
N PHE A 56 -41.77 -40.44 -6.38
CA PHE A 56 -42.28 -41.51 -7.28
C PHE A 56 -42.22 -41.09 -8.76
N VAL A 57 -41.64 -42.00 -9.55
CA VAL A 57 -41.45 -41.95 -11.00
C VAL A 57 -42.68 -42.59 -11.67
N LEU A 58 -43.19 -42.00 -12.75
CA LEU A 58 -44.11 -42.67 -13.68
C LEU A 58 -43.58 -42.54 -15.11
N PHE A 59 -43.34 -43.70 -15.71
CA PHE A 59 -43.08 -43.93 -17.13
C PHE A 59 -44.41 -44.03 -17.89
N LEU A 60 -44.48 -43.45 -19.08
CA LEU A 60 -45.33 -43.95 -20.18
C LEU A 60 -44.62 -43.82 -21.53
N PRO A 61 -44.94 -44.69 -22.52
CA PRO A 61 -44.13 -44.91 -23.72
C PRO A 61 -44.77 -44.32 -24.99
N THR A 62 -43.97 -43.92 -25.98
CA THR A 62 -44.40 -43.90 -27.38
C THR A 62 -43.22 -43.99 -28.35
N GLN A 63 -43.41 -44.79 -29.38
CA GLN A 63 -42.50 -45.12 -30.47
C GLN A 63 -42.24 -43.93 -31.39
N GLN A 64 -41.04 -43.84 -31.97
CA GLN A 64 -40.80 -44.07 -33.41
C GLN A 64 -39.33 -43.89 -33.79
N ARG A 65 -38.84 -44.81 -34.62
CA ARG A 65 -37.57 -44.70 -35.34
C ARG A 65 -37.68 -43.59 -36.39
N SER A 66 -36.70 -42.70 -36.46
CA SER A 66 -36.30 -42.09 -37.73
C SER A 66 -34.80 -41.89 -37.72
N CYS A 67 -34.15 -42.58 -38.64
CA CYS A 67 -32.72 -42.53 -38.90
C CYS A 67 -32.48 -41.29 -39.77
N TYR A 68 -31.86 -40.24 -39.22
CA TYR A 68 -31.26 -39.18 -40.02
C TYR A 68 -29.91 -38.79 -39.40
N ILE A 69 -28.99 -38.49 -40.32
CA ILE A 69 -27.54 -38.57 -40.20
C ILE A 69 -26.99 -37.43 -39.33
N ASP A 70 -26.11 -37.77 -38.38
CA ASP A 70 -25.41 -36.81 -37.51
C ASP A 70 -24.55 -35.83 -38.34
N PRO A 71 -24.66 -34.50 -38.15
CA PRO A 71 -23.65 -33.57 -38.63
C PRO A 71 -22.32 -33.80 -37.88
N PRO A 72 -21.17 -33.48 -38.50
CA PRO A 72 -19.88 -33.82 -37.94
C PRO A 72 -19.69 -33.18 -36.56
N ARG A 73 -19.34 -34.01 -35.56
CA ARG A 73 -18.94 -33.56 -34.23
C ARG A 73 -17.77 -32.58 -34.36
N CYS A 74 -18.04 -31.29 -34.22
CA CYS A 74 -17.02 -30.34 -33.79
C CYS A 74 -16.55 -30.79 -32.40
N ARG A 75 -15.30 -31.27 -32.31
CA ARG A 75 -14.62 -31.41 -31.03
C ARG A 75 -14.67 -30.04 -30.34
N PRO A 76 -15.07 -29.94 -29.07
CA PRO A 76 -14.69 -28.77 -28.30
C PRO A 76 -13.17 -28.85 -28.14
N HIS A 77 -12.44 -28.13 -29.00
CA HIS A 77 -11.17 -27.60 -28.58
C HIS A 77 -11.50 -26.73 -27.38
N THR A 78 -11.04 -27.13 -26.19
CA THR A 78 -10.94 -26.26 -25.02
C THR A 78 -9.97 -25.15 -25.41
N LEU A 79 -10.49 -24.14 -26.11
CA LEU A 79 -9.89 -22.84 -26.15
C LEU A 79 -10.02 -22.34 -24.72
N ASN A 80 -8.95 -22.45 -23.95
CA ASN A 80 -8.76 -21.71 -22.70
C ASN A 80 -8.77 -20.21 -23.06
N SER A 81 -9.95 -19.71 -23.40
CA SER A 81 -10.27 -18.31 -23.40
C SER A 81 -10.32 -17.92 -21.94
N HIS A 82 -9.18 -17.45 -21.44
CA HIS A 82 -9.18 -16.70 -20.19
C HIS A 82 -10.17 -15.55 -20.36
N PRO A 83 -11.14 -15.40 -19.45
CA PRO A 83 -12.02 -14.24 -19.49
C PRO A 83 -11.17 -12.98 -19.31
N PRO A 84 -11.37 -11.92 -20.12
CA PRO A 84 -10.73 -10.64 -19.88
C PRO A 84 -11.39 -10.04 -18.63
N GLY A 85 -10.64 -9.95 -17.53
CA GLY A 85 -11.14 -9.32 -16.30
C GLY A 85 -10.82 -10.05 -15.00
N GLN A 86 -9.96 -11.07 -14.97
CA GLN A 86 -9.41 -11.49 -13.68
C GLN A 86 -8.49 -10.39 -13.13
N PRO A 87 -8.72 -9.87 -11.91
CA PRO A 87 -7.75 -9.00 -11.27
C PRO A 87 -6.42 -9.75 -11.22
N ALA A 88 -5.32 -9.09 -11.60
CA ALA A 88 -4.00 -9.69 -11.52
C ALA A 88 -3.81 -10.25 -10.11
N MET A 89 -3.83 -11.58 -9.99
CA MET A 89 -3.66 -12.25 -8.71
C MET A 89 -2.20 -12.08 -8.33
N GLY A 90 -1.94 -11.16 -7.41
CA GLY A 90 -0.60 -10.97 -6.86
C GLY A 90 -0.23 -12.15 -5.98
N LYS A 91 1.03 -12.55 -6.01
CA LYS A 91 1.58 -13.58 -5.11
C LYS A 91 3.00 -13.19 -4.69
N ILE A 92 3.22 -13.25 -3.39
CA ILE A 92 4.50 -12.95 -2.75
C ILE A 92 4.79 -14.01 -1.68
N THR A 93 6.05 -14.42 -1.57
CA THR A 93 6.53 -15.34 -0.54
C THR A 93 7.66 -14.69 0.24
N PHE A 94 7.50 -14.61 1.55
CA PHE A 94 8.48 -14.10 2.51
C PHE A 94 9.27 -15.25 3.12
N TYR A 95 10.57 -15.07 3.31
CA TYR A 95 11.45 -16.05 3.93
C TYR A 95 12.20 -15.42 5.10
N GLU A 96 12.28 -16.12 6.23
CA GLU A 96 12.97 -15.61 7.43
C GLU A 96 14.47 -15.44 7.22
N ASP A 97 15.10 -16.28 6.39
CA ASP A 97 16.54 -16.25 6.14
C ASP A 97 16.87 -15.80 4.71
N ARG A 98 18.14 -15.50 4.44
CA ARG A 98 18.62 -15.09 3.10
C ARG A 98 18.58 -16.27 2.12
N GLY A 99 18.56 -15.97 0.82
CA GLY A 99 18.62 -16.98 -0.23
C GLY A 99 17.42 -17.95 -0.23
N PHE A 100 16.25 -17.46 0.17
CA PHE A 100 14.97 -18.19 0.18
C PHE A 100 14.97 -19.41 1.10
N GLN A 101 15.63 -19.29 2.25
CA GLN A 101 15.77 -20.34 3.25
C GLN A 101 14.92 -20.07 4.51
N GLY A 102 14.85 -21.08 5.38
CA GLY A 102 14.15 -20.97 6.67
C GLY A 102 12.62 -21.08 6.55
N ARG A 103 11.93 -20.62 7.59
CA ARG A 103 10.45 -20.55 7.58
C ARG A 103 10.00 -19.55 6.53
N HIS A 104 8.93 -19.88 5.81
CA HIS A 104 8.33 -18.99 4.83
C HIS A 104 6.84 -18.78 5.06
N TYR A 105 6.34 -17.69 4.48
CA TYR A 105 4.92 -17.36 4.45
C TYR A 105 4.53 -16.83 3.07
N GLU A 106 3.50 -17.42 2.47
CA GLU A 106 2.93 -16.99 1.19
C GLU A 106 1.72 -16.09 1.44
N CYS A 107 1.63 -15.01 0.67
CA CYS A 107 0.55 -14.04 0.71
C CYS A 107 0.09 -13.68 -0.71
N SER A 108 -1.21 -13.46 -0.87
CA SER A 108 -1.84 -13.10 -2.16
C SER A 108 -2.79 -11.89 -2.06
N SER A 109 -2.78 -11.19 -0.92
CA SER A 109 -3.61 -10.01 -0.64
C SER A 109 -2.90 -9.04 0.29
N ASP A 110 -3.55 -7.93 0.62
CA ASP A 110 -3.06 -7.03 1.68
C ASP A 110 -3.03 -7.76 3.03
N HIS A 111 -2.00 -7.47 3.84
CA HIS A 111 -1.86 -7.98 5.20
C HIS A 111 -1.40 -6.85 6.14
N SER A 112 -2.23 -6.49 7.13
CA SER A 112 -1.92 -5.40 8.06
C SER A 112 -0.99 -5.81 9.20
N ASN A 113 -0.85 -7.12 9.47
CA ASN A 113 0.07 -7.63 10.49
C ASN A 113 0.63 -9.00 10.12
N LEU A 114 1.91 -9.06 9.79
CA LEU A 114 2.65 -10.27 9.41
C LEU A 114 3.38 -10.94 10.58
N GLN A 115 3.45 -10.29 11.74
CA GLN A 115 4.17 -10.81 12.92
C GLN A 115 3.77 -12.23 13.35
N PRO A 116 2.48 -12.64 13.26
CA PRO A 116 2.09 -14.00 13.63
C PRO A 116 2.69 -15.08 12.72
N TYR A 117 3.08 -14.73 11.50
CA TYR A 117 3.53 -15.69 10.48
C TYR A 117 5.05 -15.83 10.42
N PHE A 118 5.79 -14.77 10.73
CA PHE A 118 7.25 -14.80 10.81
C PHE A 118 7.81 -13.68 11.69
N SER A 119 8.99 -13.92 12.26
CA SER A 119 9.67 -13.02 13.20
C SER A 119 10.54 -11.97 12.53
N ARG A 120 11.05 -12.27 11.32
CA ARG A 120 11.94 -11.44 10.48
C ARG A 120 11.79 -11.83 9.01
N CYS A 121 12.29 -11.02 8.07
CA CYS A 121 12.26 -11.31 6.65
C CYS A 121 13.56 -10.87 5.97
N ASN A 122 14.33 -11.84 5.49
CA ASN A 122 15.64 -11.61 4.87
C ASN A 122 15.66 -11.89 3.37
N SER A 123 14.68 -12.62 2.82
CA SER A 123 14.52 -12.75 1.37
C SER A 123 13.05 -12.86 0.96
N VAL A 124 12.76 -12.46 -0.27
CA VAL A 124 11.39 -12.36 -0.81
C VAL A 124 11.36 -12.84 -2.26
N ARG A 125 10.36 -13.64 -2.62
CA ARG A 125 10.00 -13.91 -4.01
C ARG A 125 8.66 -13.26 -4.33
N VAL A 126 8.63 -12.45 -5.38
CA VAL A 126 7.38 -11.91 -5.93
C VAL A 126 7.10 -12.66 -7.21
N ASP A 127 6.14 -13.58 -7.16
CA ASP A 127 5.74 -14.40 -8.31
C ASP A 127 4.90 -13.57 -9.30
N SER A 128 4.05 -12.68 -8.79
CA SER A 128 3.18 -11.83 -9.60
C SER A 128 2.73 -10.58 -8.84
N GLY A 129 2.41 -9.53 -9.61
CA GLY A 129 1.93 -8.27 -9.07
C GLY A 129 3.04 -7.38 -8.53
N CYS A 130 2.63 -6.16 -8.21
CA CYS A 130 3.46 -5.15 -7.56
C CYS A 130 3.11 -5.08 -6.08
N TRP A 131 4.11 -5.05 -5.21
CA TRP A 131 3.91 -5.10 -3.77
C TRP A 131 4.59 -3.92 -3.08
N MET A 132 3.95 -3.42 -2.02
CA MET A 132 4.56 -2.49 -1.07
C MET A 132 4.72 -3.17 0.27
N LEU A 133 5.96 -3.28 0.75
CA LEU A 133 6.27 -3.80 2.08
C LEU A 133 6.42 -2.64 3.07
N TYR A 134 6.09 -2.90 4.32
CA TYR A 134 6.15 -1.93 5.39
C TYR A 134 6.88 -2.51 6.60
N GLU A 135 7.76 -1.70 7.17
CA GLU A 135 8.58 -2.06 8.34
C GLU A 135 7.76 -2.32 9.60
N GLN A 136 6.59 -1.67 9.73
CA GLN A 136 5.71 -1.75 10.90
C GLN A 136 4.32 -2.28 10.53
N PRO A 137 3.54 -2.79 11.50
CA PRO A 137 2.14 -3.15 11.28
C PRO A 137 1.31 -1.94 10.78
N ASN A 138 0.12 -2.23 10.26
CA ASN A 138 -0.84 -1.22 9.81
C ASN A 138 -0.29 -0.25 8.75
N TYR A 139 0.60 -0.74 7.88
CA TYR A 139 1.12 0.01 6.73
C TYR A 139 1.90 1.27 7.13
N SER A 140 2.73 1.16 8.16
CA SER A 140 3.51 2.26 8.72
C SER A 140 5.02 1.96 8.71
N GLY A 141 5.84 2.96 9.04
CA GLY A 141 7.30 2.86 8.99
C GLY A 141 7.87 2.98 7.57
N CYS A 142 9.10 2.51 7.37
CA CYS A 142 9.74 2.53 6.06
C CYS A 142 8.98 1.64 5.06
N GLN A 143 8.85 2.13 3.82
CA GLN A 143 8.13 1.45 2.75
C GLN A 143 9.11 0.97 1.67
N TYR A 144 8.85 -0.21 1.09
CA TYR A 144 9.72 -0.81 0.08
C TYR A 144 8.89 -1.33 -1.09
N PHE A 145 9.14 -0.78 -2.28
CA PHE A 145 8.46 -1.17 -3.51
C PHE A 145 9.14 -2.38 -4.16
N LEU A 146 8.38 -3.45 -4.37
CA LEU A 146 8.85 -4.65 -5.06
C LEU A 146 7.99 -4.91 -6.30
N ARG A 147 8.66 -5.18 -7.42
CA ARG A 147 8.05 -5.78 -8.61
C ARG A 147 8.26 -7.29 -8.59
N ARG A 148 7.61 -7.99 -9.52
CA ARG A 148 7.92 -9.39 -9.83
C ARG A 148 9.43 -9.61 -9.92
N GLY A 149 9.92 -10.64 -9.24
CA GLY A 149 11.34 -10.94 -9.17
C GLY A 149 11.74 -11.67 -7.90
N GLU A 150 13.02 -12.05 -7.87
CA GLU A 150 13.64 -12.72 -6.74
C GLU A 150 14.58 -11.77 -6.01
N TYR A 151 14.39 -11.64 -4.70
CA TYR A 151 15.17 -10.76 -3.85
C TYR A 151 15.85 -11.61 -2.75
N PRO A 152 17.09 -12.08 -2.97
CA PRO A 152 17.76 -13.02 -2.06
C PRO A 152 18.27 -12.40 -0.75
N ASP A 153 18.29 -11.07 -0.64
CA ASP A 153 18.69 -10.33 0.57
C ASP A 153 17.89 -9.03 0.69
N TYR A 154 17.70 -8.49 1.90
CA TYR A 154 16.83 -7.33 2.12
C TYR A 154 17.35 -6.03 1.49
N GLN A 155 18.65 -5.93 1.25
CA GLN A 155 19.28 -4.81 0.55
C GLN A 155 18.81 -4.74 -0.91
N GLN A 156 18.35 -5.85 -1.52
CA GLN A 156 17.87 -5.88 -2.91
C GLN A 156 16.57 -5.09 -3.11
N TRP A 157 15.75 -4.94 -2.07
CA TRP A 157 14.59 -4.04 -2.07
C TRP A 157 14.86 -2.72 -1.33
N MET A 158 16.15 -2.40 -1.09
CA MET A 158 16.59 -1.23 -0.33
C MET A 158 16.12 -1.23 1.14
N GLY A 159 15.94 -2.41 1.73
CA GLY A 159 15.64 -2.59 3.15
C GLY A 159 16.73 -2.00 4.05
N LEU A 160 16.34 -1.22 5.05
CA LEU A 160 17.25 -0.75 6.11
C LEU A 160 17.49 -1.82 7.19
N SER A 161 16.53 -2.73 7.34
CA SER A 161 16.54 -3.86 8.27
C SER A 161 15.79 -5.05 7.66
N ASP A 162 15.79 -6.19 8.36
CA ASP A 162 15.01 -7.39 8.04
C ASP A 162 13.57 -7.34 8.59
N SER A 163 13.11 -6.17 9.06
CA SER A 163 11.76 -6.01 9.59
C SER A 163 10.76 -5.75 8.45
N VAL A 164 9.88 -6.73 8.21
CA VAL A 164 8.68 -6.59 7.38
C VAL A 164 7.49 -7.04 8.22
N ARG A 165 6.50 -6.17 8.39
CA ARG A 165 5.41 -6.37 9.34
C ARG A 165 4.02 -6.13 8.74
N SER A 166 3.94 -5.50 7.59
CA SER A 166 2.72 -5.47 6.78
C SER A 166 3.05 -5.34 5.29
N CYS A 167 2.12 -5.71 4.42
CA CYS A 167 2.30 -5.62 2.98
C CYS A 167 1.00 -5.28 2.26
N ARG A 168 1.12 -4.70 1.07
CA ARG A 168 -0.02 -4.42 0.18
C ARG A 168 0.25 -4.86 -1.23
N LEU A 169 -0.76 -5.47 -1.83
CA LEU A 169 -0.83 -5.68 -3.26
C LEU A 169 -1.26 -4.36 -3.92
N ILE A 170 -0.46 -3.88 -4.86
CA ILE A 170 -0.74 -2.64 -5.59
C ILE A 170 -1.54 -2.99 -6.85
N PRO A 171 -2.77 -2.46 -7.02
CA PRO A 171 -3.58 -2.74 -8.19
C PRO A 171 -2.88 -2.30 -9.48
N HIS A 172 -2.95 -3.14 -10.50
CA HIS A 172 -2.53 -2.77 -11.85
C HIS A 172 -3.44 -1.68 -12.41
N ALA A 173 -2.86 -0.74 -13.16
CA ALA A 173 -3.58 0.32 -13.85
C ALA A 173 -3.08 0.43 -15.29
N GLY A 174 -4.00 0.60 -16.24
CA GLY A 174 -3.69 0.75 -17.66
C GLY A 174 -3.19 2.15 -18.04
N SER A 175 -3.33 3.13 -17.14
CA SER A 175 -2.84 4.48 -17.31
C SER A 175 -2.36 5.06 -15.99
N HIS A 176 -1.45 6.02 -16.08
CA HIS A 176 -0.85 6.70 -14.94
C HIS A 176 -0.79 8.19 -15.20
N ARG A 177 -1.29 8.97 -14.25
CA ARG A 177 -1.23 10.43 -14.31
C ARG A 177 -1.21 11.03 -12.92
N ILE A 178 -0.24 11.90 -12.65
CA ILE A 178 -0.05 12.58 -11.37
C ILE A 178 0.29 14.04 -11.59
N ARG A 179 -0.22 14.93 -10.73
CA ARG A 179 0.14 16.34 -10.68
C ARG A 179 0.89 16.63 -9.39
N LEU A 180 2.02 17.30 -9.49
CA LEU A 180 2.81 17.77 -8.36
C LEU A 180 2.71 19.29 -8.28
N TYR A 181 2.69 19.81 -7.06
CA TYR A 181 2.55 21.24 -6.77
C TYR A 181 3.65 21.71 -5.81
N GLU A 182 4.18 22.89 -6.10
CA GLU A 182 5.21 23.56 -5.31
C GLU A 182 4.72 23.92 -3.90
N ARG A 183 3.43 24.24 -3.72
CA ARG A 183 2.87 24.67 -2.43
C ARG A 183 1.75 23.74 -1.96
N GLU A 184 1.42 23.85 -0.69
CA GLU A 184 0.28 23.13 -0.09
C GLU A 184 -1.05 23.56 -0.72
N ASP A 185 -2.04 22.67 -0.64
CA ASP A 185 -3.40 22.87 -1.18
C ASP A 185 -3.44 23.16 -2.68
N TYR A 186 -2.58 22.50 -3.46
CA TYR A 186 -2.53 22.58 -4.93
C TYR A 186 -2.20 23.98 -5.47
N ARG A 187 -1.41 24.75 -4.70
CA ARG A 187 -0.98 26.11 -5.07
C ARG A 187 0.43 26.11 -5.65
N GLY A 188 0.80 27.25 -6.23
CA GLY A 188 2.13 27.46 -6.81
C GLY A 188 2.29 26.82 -8.19
N GLN A 189 3.53 26.60 -8.61
CA GLN A 189 3.82 25.96 -9.88
C GLN A 189 3.31 24.49 -9.87
N MET A 190 2.73 24.06 -10.99
CA MET A 190 2.20 22.72 -11.19
C MET A 190 2.88 22.03 -12.36
N VAL A 191 3.23 20.76 -12.18
CA VAL A 191 3.75 19.88 -13.24
C VAL A 191 2.99 18.56 -13.23
N GLU A 192 2.59 18.10 -14.41
CA GLU A 192 1.91 16.83 -14.63
C GLU A 192 2.89 15.79 -15.19
N PHE A 193 2.79 14.55 -14.70
CA PHE A 193 3.57 13.41 -15.15
C PHE A 193 2.65 12.26 -15.59
N THR A 194 3.01 11.66 -16.73
CA THR A 194 2.44 10.40 -17.24
C THR A 194 3.53 9.33 -17.42
N GLU A 195 4.78 9.67 -17.11
CA GLU A 195 5.96 8.84 -17.25
C GLU A 195 6.83 8.89 -15.99
N ASP A 196 7.78 7.96 -15.89
CA ASP A 196 8.73 7.93 -14.80
C ASP A 196 9.67 9.14 -14.89
N CYS A 197 10.09 9.67 -13.75
CA CYS A 197 11.03 10.79 -13.67
C CYS A 197 12.19 10.44 -12.73
N PRO A 198 13.40 10.18 -13.24
CA PRO A 198 14.56 9.84 -12.40
C PRO A 198 15.16 11.05 -11.68
N SER A 199 14.87 12.28 -12.10
CA SER A 199 15.35 13.50 -11.44
C SER A 199 14.37 14.65 -11.65
N LEU A 200 13.68 15.05 -10.58
CA LEU A 200 12.80 16.22 -10.59
C LEU A 200 13.59 17.52 -10.72
N HIS A 201 14.77 17.58 -10.08
CA HIS A 201 15.63 18.75 -10.13
C HIS A 201 16.10 19.06 -11.55
N ASP A 202 16.64 18.05 -12.25
CA ASP A 202 17.23 18.30 -13.58
C ASP A 202 16.18 18.70 -14.62
N ARG A 203 14.93 18.24 -14.46
CA ARG A 203 13.86 18.47 -15.43
C ARG A 203 12.99 19.70 -15.11
N PHE A 204 12.81 20.03 -13.84
CA PHE A 204 11.88 21.08 -13.40
C PHE A 204 12.43 22.01 -12.32
N HIS A 205 13.67 21.84 -11.88
CA HIS A 205 14.31 22.59 -10.80
C HIS A 205 13.55 22.50 -9.46
N PHE A 206 12.75 21.44 -9.29
CA PHE A 206 12.06 21.14 -8.04
C PHE A 206 12.88 20.25 -7.14
N ASN A 207 12.99 20.63 -5.87
CA ASN A 207 13.58 19.82 -4.80
C ASN A 207 12.55 19.43 -3.73
N GLU A 208 11.45 20.18 -3.64
CA GLU A 208 10.42 20.01 -2.63
C GLU A 208 9.03 20.04 -3.29
N ILE A 209 8.19 19.08 -2.91
CA ILE A 209 6.81 18.96 -3.35
C ILE A 209 5.92 19.00 -2.12
N HIS A 210 5.04 19.99 -2.06
CA HIS A 210 4.21 20.22 -0.89
C HIS A 210 2.82 19.63 -1.03
N SER A 211 2.28 19.51 -2.24
CA SER A 211 1.02 18.81 -2.48
C SER A 211 1.01 18.10 -3.83
N LEU A 212 0.15 17.08 -3.97
CA LEU A 212 0.03 16.32 -5.20
C LEU A 212 -1.38 15.74 -5.36
N ASN A 213 -1.75 15.45 -6.60
CA ASN A 213 -3.00 14.78 -6.93
C ASN A 213 -2.71 13.62 -7.88
N VAL A 214 -2.99 12.40 -7.43
CA VAL A 214 -2.87 11.20 -8.25
C VAL A 214 -4.19 10.99 -8.96
N LEU A 215 -4.22 11.31 -10.25
CA LEU A 215 -5.42 11.20 -11.08
C LEU A 215 -5.64 9.76 -11.52
N GLU A 216 -4.57 9.08 -11.91
CA GLU A 216 -4.62 7.73 -12.48
C GLU A 216 -3.40 6.91 -12.05
N GLY A 217 -3.64 5.61 -11.86
CA GLY A 217 -2.61 4.64 -11.49
C GLY A 217 -2.03 4.84 -10.09
N SER A 218 -1.17 3.90 -9.69
CA SER A 218 -0.37 4.04 -8.47
C SER A 218 1.05 4.47 -8.81
N TRP A 219 1.65 5.27 -7.93
CA TRP A 219 3.00 5.82 -8.10
C TRP A 219 3.84 5.53 -6.86
N VAL A 220 5.17 5.51 -7.04
CA VAL A 220 6.12 5.52 -5.92
C VAL A 220 6.97 6.76 -6.01
N LEU A 221 6.90 7.56 -4.94
CA LEU A 221 7.70 8.77 -4.75
C LEU A 221 8.98 8.41 -4.01
N TYR A 222 10.10 9.01 -4.40
CA TYR A 222 11.41 8.78 -3.79
C TYR A 222 12.02 10.07 -3.29
N GLU A 223 12.56 10.02 -2.07
CA GLU A 223 13.24 11.15 -1.44
C GLU A 223 14.44 11.65 -2.26
N LEU A 224 15.18 10.74 -2.91
CA LEU A 224 16.39 11.08 -3.67
C LEU A 224 16.20 10.83 -5.17
N PRO A 225 17.04 11.45 -6.03
CA PRO A 225 17.09 11.14 -7.45
C PRO A 225 17.45 9.67 -7.71
N ASN A 226 17.17 9.20 -8.93
CA ASN A 226 17.46 7.86 -9.42
C ASN A 226 16.83 6.73 -8.58
N TYR A 227 15.61 6.98 -8.07
CA TYR A 227 14.79 6.01 -7.33
C TYR A 227 15.46 5.50 -6.05
N ARG A 228 16.07 6.43 -5.28
CA ARG A 228 16.80 6.13 -4.04
C ARG A 228 16.18 6.81 -2.82
N GLY A 229 16.64 6.41 -1.64
CA GLY A 229 16.17 6.97 -0.36
C GLY A 229 14.83 6.39 0.07
N ARG A 230 14.10 7.13 0.92
CA ARG A 230 12.77 6.71 1.37
C ARG A 230 11.79 6.65 0.21
N GLN A 231 10.88 5.67 0.28
CA GLN A 231 9.87 5.40 -0.73
C GLN A 231 8.48 5.65 -0.15
N TYR A 232 7.57 6.19 -0.96
CA TYR A 232 6.20 6.47 -0.55
C TYR A 232 5.22 5.98 -1.62
N LEU A 233 4.33 5.07 -1.24
CA LEU A 233 3.24 4.62 -2.10
C LEU A 233 2.17 5.70 -2.22
N LEU A 234 1.92 6.16 -3.44
CA LEU A 234 0.83 7.08 -3.76
C LEU A 234 -0.25 6.33 -4.54
N ARG A 235 -1.47 6.32 -4.00
CA ARG A 235 -2.67 5.80 -4.66
C ARG A 235 -3.52 6.94 -5.22
N PRO A 236 -4.41 6.67 -6.18
CA PRO A 236 -5.38 7.65 -6.69
C PRO A 236 -6.04 8.42 -5.56
N GLY A 237 -5.99 9.74 -5.63
CA GLY A 237 -6.47 10.60 -4.56
C GLY A 237 -5.72 11.92 -4.41
N GLU A 238 -6.23 12.70 -3.46
CA GLU A 238 -5.83 14.05 -3.12
C GLU A 238 -4.87 14.06 -1.92
N TYR A 239 -3.72 14.72 -2.06
CA TYR A 239 -2.71 14.86 -1.00
C TYR A 239 -2.33 16.34 -0.88
N ARG A 240 -2.84 17.03 0.14
CA ARG A 240 -2.74 18.49 0.28
C ARG A 240 -1.46 18.95 0.97
N ARG A 241 -0.77 18.02 1.65
CA ARG A 241 0.51 18.24 2.34
C ARG A 241 1.36 16.96 2.35
N TYR A 242 2.67 17.08 2.57
CA TYR A 242 3.59 15.94 2.56
C TYR A 242 3.35 14.88 3.65
N HIS A 243 2.69 15.26 4.73
CA HIS A 243 2.26 14.32 5.77
C HIS A 243 1.22 13.31 5.25
N ASP A 244 0.45 13.66 4.22
CA ASP A 244 -0.66 12.82 3.74
C ASP A 244 -0.15 11.55 3.04
N TRP A 245 1.08 11.54 2.53
CA TRP A 245 1.75 10.34 2.01
C TRP A 245 2.77 9.72 2.98
N GLY A 246 2.82 10.20 4.22
CA GLY A 246 3.67 9.67 5.28
C GLY A 246 5.13 10.12 5.22
N ALA A 247 5.46 11.19 4.48
CA ALA A 247 6.79 11.78 4.53
C ALA A 247 6.96 12.69 5.76
N MET A 248 8.21 12.84 6.21
CA MET A 248 8.60 13.73 7.32
C MET A 248 9.02 15.12 6.84
N ASN A 249 9.25 15.28 5.54
CA ASN A 249 9.61 16.54 4.89
C ASN A 249 9.09 16.52 3.45
N ALA A 250 9.19 17.66 2.77
CA ALA A 250 8.70 17.83 1.41
C ALA A 250 9.69 17.36 0.32
N ARG A 251 10.86 16.82 0.67
CA ARG A 251 11.90 16.50 -0.31
C ARG A 251 11.48 15.35 -1.21
N VAL A 252 11.63 15.58 -2.51
CA VAL A 252 11.37 14.57 -3.53
C VAL A 252 12.41 14.72 -4.63
N GLY A 253 13.13 13.63 -4.92
CA GLY A 253 14.13 13.61 -5.98
C GLY A 253 13.66 12.89 -7.24
N SER A 254 12.79 11.88 -7.12
CA SER A 254 12.31 11.11 -8.26
C SER A 254 10.95 10.46 -8.03
N LEU A 255 10.31 10.01 -9.10
CA LEU A 255 9.03 9.32 -9.04
C LEU A 255 8.90 8.29 -10.16
N ARG A 256 8.19 7.20 -9.90
CA ARG A 256 7.95 6.14 -10.88
C ARG A 256 6.50 5.69 -10.86
N ARG A 257 6.03 5.23 -12.02
CA ARG A 257 4.77 4.51 -12.13
C ARG A 257 4.93 3.12 -11.54
N VAL A 258 3.88 2.64 -10.89
CA VAL A 258 3.78 1.24 -10.51
C VAL A 258 3.26 0.48 -11.72
N MET A 259 4.17 -0.21 -12.41
CA MET A 259 3.85 -1.09 -13.52
C MET A 259 4.42 -2.47 -13.25
N ASP A 260 3.60 -3.50 -13.51
CA ASP A 260 4.07 -4.88 -13.56
C ASP A 260 4.52 -5.16 -15.00
N PHE A 261 5.77 -5.61 -15.15
CA PHE A 261 6.29 -5.99 -16.47
C PHE A 261 5.93 -7.46 -16.67
N TYR A 262 4.89 -7.69 -17.47
CA TYR A 262 4.44 -9.03 -17.87
C TYR A 262 5.40 -9.65 -18.88
#